data_AF-G4VBF8-F1
#
_entry.id   AF-G4VBF8-F1
#
_cell.length_a   1.000
_cell.length_b   1.000
_cell.length_c   1.000
_cell.angle_alpha   90.00
_cell.angle_beta   90.00
_cell.angle_gamma   90.00
#
_symmetry.space_group_name_H-M   'P 1'
#
loop_
_entity.id
_entity.type
_entity.pdbx_description
1 polymer ?
#
loop_
_entity_poly.entity_id
_entity_poly.type
_entity_poly.pdbx_seq_one_letter_code
_entity_poly.pdbx_strand_id
1 'polypeptide(L)'
;MDDVFNSEISDVHSELEVGSRDWERRSEEVYSAGIREGYFAKSDVVLQKEFDIGVDQGFASTFELAVLKGRLSVRLYYSTGEKHLKIKNLVKSIDEKEKQLISLGSIEKDLTYQQLVHEAEILLKS
;
A
#
# COMPACT_ATOMS: atom_id res chain seq x y z
N MET A 1 -14.56 15.17 74.56
CA MET A 1 -14.89 16.19 73.54
C MET A 1 -14.27 15.68 72.24
N ASP A 2 -14.56 14.42 71.90
CA ASP A 2 -13.62 13.59 71.11
C ASP A 2 -14.15 13.32 69.69
N ASP A 3 -15.21 14.01 69.27
CA ASP A 3 -15.97 13.66 68.06
C ASP A 3 -15.64 14.53 66.84
N VAL A 4 -15.08 15.73 67.04
CA VAL A 4 -14.76 16.66 65.93
C VAL A 4 -13.56 16.18 65.11
N PHE A 5 -12.57 15.55 65.74
CA PHE A 5 -11.40 15.03 65.03
C PHE A 5 -11.68 13.71 64.30
N ASN A 6 -12.67 12.93 64.73
CA ASN A 6 -13.03 11.68 64.07
C ASN A 6 -13.78 11.92 62.75
N SER A 7 -14.61 12.97 62.66
CA SER A 7 -15.31 13.31 61.41
C SER A 7 -14.35 13.77 60.33
N GLU A 8 -13.36 14.61 60.65
CA GLU A 8 -12.37 15.08 59.66
C GLU A 8 -11.52 13.91 59.12
N ILE A 9 -11.11 12.97 59.97
CA ILE A 9 -10.38 11.76 59.53
C ILE A 9 -11.26 10.87 58.64
N SER A 10 -12.55 10.74 58.98
CA SER A 10 -13.53 10.00 58.18
C SER A 10 -13.75 10.65 56.80
N ASP A 11 -13.90 11.98 56.75
CA ASP A 11 -14.11 12.72 55.51
C ASP A 11 -12.88 12.58 54.60
N VAL A 12 -11.67 12.79 55.14
CA VAL A 12 -10.41 12.58 54.39
C VAL A 12 -10.28 11.14 53.88
N HIS A 13 -10.64 10.13 54.69
CA HIS A 13 -10.60 8.74 54.24
C HIS A 13 -11.60 8.47 53.10
N SER A 14 -12.81 9.05 53.20
CA SER A 14 -13.83 8.93 52.16
C SER A 14 -13.43 9.61 50.85
N GLU A 15 -12.81 10.79 50.92
CA GLU A 15 -12.28 11.50 49.75
C GLU A 15 -11.14 10.72 49.08
N LEU A 16 -10.24 10.15 49.88
CA LEU A 16 -9.16 9.29 49.38
C LEU A 16 -9.71 8.01 48.73
N GLU A 17 -10.75 7.39 49.30
CA GLU A 17 -11.38 6.20 48.73
C GLU A 17 -12.06 6.52 47.39
N VAL A 18 -12.80 7.63 47.31
CA VAL A 18 -13.40 8.11 46.05
C VAL A 18 -12.32 8.41 45.02
N GLY A 19 -11.26 9.13 45.41
CA GLY A 19 -10.12 9.42 44.54
C GLY A 19 -9.41 8.16 44.02
N SER A 20 -9.26 7.14 44.89
CA SER A 20 -8.69 5.84 44.53
C SER A 20 -9.54 5.12 43.49
N ARG A 21 -10.87 5.08 43.69
CA ARG A 21 -11.81 4.44 42.76
C ARG A 21 -11.88 5.16 41.41
N ASP A 22 -11.86 6.49 41.42
CA ASP A 22 -11.83 7.30 40.19
C ASP A 22 -10.52 7.10 39.42
N TRP A 23 -9.40 6.99 40.13
CA TRP A 23 -8.11 6.70 39.53
C TRP A 23 -8.07 5.31 38.90
N GLU A 24 -8.56 4.29 39.60
CA GLU A 24 -8.64 2.91 39.09
C GLU A 24 -9.49 2.85 37.81
N ARG A 25 -10.69 3.45 37.83
CA ARG A 25 -11.55 3.51 36.63
C ARG A 25 -10.86 4.19 35.45
N ARG A 26 -10.20 5.33 35.67
CA ARG A 26 -9.46 6.02 34.59
C ARG A 26 -8.28 5.20 34.08
N SER A 27 -7.57 4.51 34.98
CA SER A 27 -6.46 3.64 34.61
C SER A 27 -6.93 2.49 33.71
N GLU A 28 -8.07 1.87 34.04
CA GLU A 28 -8.68 0.83 33.20
C GLU A 28 -9.12 1.36 31.84
N GLU A 29 -9.74 2.55 31.79
CA GLU A 29 -10.16 3.20 30.54
C GLU A 29 -8.96 3.48 29.63
N VAL A 30 -7.89 4.07 30.16
CA VAL A 30 -6.65 4.35 29.43
C VAL A 30 -5.99 3.06 28.95
N TYR A 31 -5.92 2.04 29.80
CA TYR A 31 -5.37 0.73 29.42
C TYR A 31 -6.16 0.10 28.26
N SER A 32 -7.50 0.13 28.33
CA SER A 32 -8.36 -0.39 27.27
C SER A 32 -8.20 0.38 25.95
N ALA A 33 -8.04 1.71 26.02
CA ALA A 33 -7.81 2.56 24.86
C ALA A 33 -6.46 2.26 24.22
N GLY A 34 -5.39 2.15 25.03
CA GLY A 34 -4.06 1.81 24.56
C GLY A 34 -3.99 0.45 23.86
N ILE A 35 -4.71 -0.57 24.35
CA ILE A 35 -4.80 -1.86 23.66
C ILE A 35 -5.48 -1.72 22.29
N ARG A 36 -6.61 -1.00 22.22
CA ARG A 36 -7.33 -0.80 20.95
C ARG A 36 -6.47 -0.04 19.95
N GLU A 37 -5.88 1.07 20.37
CA GLU A 37 -4.99 1.88 19.53
C GLU A 37 -3.77 1.07 19.06
N GLY A 38 -3.15 0.29 19.94
CA GLY A 38 -2.04 -0.58 19.57
C GLY A 38 -2.44 -1.64 18.53
N TYR A 39 -3.64 -2.23 18.65
CA TYR A 39 -4.16 -3.17 17.67
C TYR A 39 -4.41 -2.51 16.31
N PHE A 40 -5.05 -1.33 16.29
CA PHE A 40 -5.30 -0.57 15.07
C PHE A 40 -4.00 -0.12 14.40
N ALA A 41 -3.07 0.46 15.17
CA ALA A 41 -1.76 0.87 14.66
C ALA A 41 -0.99 -0.31 14.04
N LYS A 42 -1.04 -1.49 14.68
CA LYS A 42 -0.44 -2.70 14.09
C LYS A 42 -1.11 -3.10 12.78
N SER A 43 -2.45 -3.06 12.72
CA SER A 43 -3.20 -3.36 11.50
C SER A 43 -2.83 -2.41 10.36
N ASP A 44 -2.74 -1.11 10.66
CA ASP A 44 -2.38 -0.08 9.69
C ASP A 44 -0.95 -0.26 9.17
N VAL A 45 0.00 -0.60 10.03
CA VAL A 45 1.39 -0.91 9.63
C VAL A 45 1.45 -2.12 8.70
N VAL A 46 0.68 -3.18 9.00
CA VAL A 46 0.60 -4.37 8.12
C VAL A 46 -0.02 -3.99 6.78
N LEU A 47 -1.13 -3.25 6.78
CA LEU A 47 -1.79 -2.82 5.56
C LEU A 47 -0.88 -1.93 4.69
N GLN A 48 -0.16 -0.99 5.30
CA GLN A 48 0.80 -0.13 4.60
C GLN A 48 1.92 -0.97 3.99
N LYS A 49 2.46 -1.96 4.71
CA LYS A 49 3.49 -2.83 4.19
C LYS A 49 3.02 -3.65 2.99
N GLU A 50 1.82 -4.23 3.05
CA GLU A 50 1.25 -4.98 1.93
C GLU A 50 0.95 -4.06 0.74
N PHE A 51 0.52 -2.82 1.00
CA PHE A 51 0.36 -1.80 -0.02
C PHE A 51 1.70 -1.46 -0.70
N ASP A 52 2.76 -1.22 0.07
CA ASP A 52 4.11 -0.92 -0.45
C ASP A 52 4.63 -2.07 -1.32
N ILE A 53 4.45 -3.33 -0.88
CA ILE A 53 4.80 -4.52 -1.66
C ILE A 53 4.01 -4.57 -2.98
N GLY A 54 2.70 -4.32 -2.93
CA GLY A 54 1.85 -4.30 -4.12
C GLY A 54 2.23 -3.19 -5.10
N VAL A 55 2.60 -2.02 -4.60
CA VAL A 55 3.09 -0.88 -5.40
C VAL A 55 4.42 -1.23 -6.05
N ASP A 56 5.39 -1.76 -5.30
CA ASP A 56 6.71 -2.13 -5.82
C ASP A 56 6.60 -3.22 -6.90
N GLN A 57 5.76 -4.24 -6.67
CA GLN A 57 5.48 -5.28 -7.67
C GLN A 57 4.76 -4.70 -8.89
N GLY A 58 3.80 -3.80 -8.70
CA GLY A 58 3.09 -3.11 -9.77
C GLY A 58 4.04 -2.28 -10.64
N PHE A 59 4.96 -1.53 -10.04
CA PHE A 59 5.96 -0.77 -10.78
C PHE A 59 6.97 -1.69 -11.46
N ALA A 60 7.52 -2.68 -10.77
CA ALA A 60 8.49 -3.61 -11.36
C ALA A 60 7.89 -4.33 -12.59
N SER A 61 6.62 -4.71 -12.49
CA SER A 61 5.91 -5.42 -13.55
C SER A 61 5.60 -4.53 -14.76
N THR A 62 5.28 -3.25 -14.55
CA THR A 62 4.95 -2.31 -15.65
C THR A 62 6.16 -1.57 -16.22
N PHE A 63 7.26 -1.48 -15.47
CA PHE A 63 8.45 -0.71 -15.85
C PHE A 63 9.06 -1.16 -17.18
N GLU A 64 9.22 -2.47 -17.39
CA GLU A 64 9.81 -3.00 -18.62
C GLU A 64 8.96 -2.66 -19.85
N LEU A 65 7.63 -2.77 -19.75
CA LEU A 65 6.70 -2.37 -20.81
C LEU A 65 6.76 -0.87 -21.08
N ALA A 66 6.85 -0.04 -20.03
CA ALA A 66 6.98 1.40 -20.18
C ALA A 66 8.27 1.79 -20.93
N VAL A 67 9.40 1.16 -20.59
CA VAL A 67 10.68 1.35 -21.29
C VAL A 67 10.58 0.91 -22.76
N LEU A 68 9.98 -0.26 -23.03
CA LEU A 68 9.76 -0.74 -24.39
C LEU A 68 8.88 0.22 -25.20
N LYS A 69 7.78 0.71 -24.63
CA LYS A 69 6.92 1.71 -25.25
C LYS A 69 7.68 3.00 -25.57
N GLY A 70 8.50 3.48 -24.65
CA GLY A 70 9.35 4.66 -24.87
C GLY A 70 10.29 4.46 -26.05
N ARG A 71 11.02 3.34 -26.08
CA ARG A 71 11.93 3.00 -27.19
C ARG A 71 11.20 2.84 -28.53
N LEU A 72 10.05 2.15 -28.53
CA LEU A 72 9.21 1.98 -29.71
C LEU A 72 8.66 3.31 -30.21
N SER A 73 8.28 4.23 -29.32
CA SER A 73 7.78 5.56 -29.68
C SER A 73 8.86 6.39 -30.38
N VAL A 74 10.10 6.34 -29.90
CA VAL A 74 11.24 6.96 -30.60
C VAL A 74 11.45 6.31 -31.97
N ARG A 75 11.40 4.97 -32.07
CA ARG A 75 11.55 4.27 -33.35
C ARG A 75 10.41 4.59 -34.32
N LEU A 76 9.19 4.75 -33.82
CA LEU A 76 8.00 5.09 -34.59
C LEU A 76 8.15 6.44 -35.30
N TYR A 77 8.75 7.43 -34.63
CA TYR A 77 9.01 8.76 -35.19
C TYR A 77 9.89 8.70 -36.46
N TYR A 78 10.87 7.80 -36.49
CA TYR A 78 11.78 7.61 -37.62
C TYR A 78 11.35 6.51 -38.61
N SER A 79 10.29 5.78 -38.29
CA SER A 79 9.83 4.66 -39.12
C SER A 79 8.77 5.12 -40.10
N THR A 80 8.84 4.61 -41.34
CA THR A 80 7.86 4.87 -42.40
C THR A 80 7.31 3.55 -42.95
N GLY A 81 6.17 3.63 -43.65
CA GLY A 81 5.57 2.49 -44.34
C GLY A 81 5.13 1.36 -43.40
N GLU A 82 5.41 0.11 -43.79
CA GLU A 82 4.97 -1.08 -43.06
C GLU A 82 5.54 -1.14 -41.63
N LYS A 83 6.80 -0.72 -41.45
CA LYS A 83 7.44 -0.70 -40.12
C LYS A 83 6.74 0.24 -39.16
N HIS A 84 6.30 1.40 -39.65
CA HIS A 84 5.53 2.35 -38.86
C HIS A 84 4.22 1.72 -38.34
N LEU A 85 3.49 1.02 -39.21
CA LEU A 85 2.24 0.35 -38.86
C LEU A 85 2.47 -0.78 -37.84
N LYS A 86 3.52 -1.60 -38.03
CA LYS A 86 3.88 -2.68 -37.11
C LYS A 86 4.19 -2.14 -35.71
N ILE A 87 5.02 -1.12 -35.60
CA ILE A 87 5.36 -0.50 -34.31
C ILE A 87 4.10 0.09 -33.65
N LYS A 88 3.26 0.79 -34.41
CA LYS A 88 2.02 1.38 -33.87
C LYS A 88 1.06 0.30 -33.32
N ASN A 89 0.88 -0.79 -34.05
CA ASN A 89 0.04 -1.90 -33.61
C ASN A 89 0.62 -2.58 -32.36
N LEU A 90 1.93 -2.79 -32.33
CA LEU A 90 2.59 -3.39 -31.17
C LEU A 90 2.46 -2.52 -29.92
N VAL A 91 2.65 -1.20 -30.03
CA VAL A 91 2.43 -0.28 -28.89
C VAL A 91 1.00 -0.38 -28.36
N LYS A 92 0.00 -0.48 -29.24
CA LYS A 92 -1.40 -0.69 -28.83
C LYS A 92 -1.59 -2.02 -28.10
N SER A 93 -1.00 -3.10 -28.58
CA SER A 93 -1.05 -4.41 -27.90
C SER A 93 -0.38 -4.36 -26.53
N ILE A 94 0.73 -3.62 -26.39
CA ILE A 94 1.39 -3.41 -25.11
C ILE A 94 0.48 -2.61 -24.16
N ASP A 95 -0.20 -1.55 -24.63
CA ASP A 95 -1.14 -0.77 -23.81
C ASP A 95 -2.31 -1.61 -23.30
N GLU A 96 -2.86 -2.47 -24.15
CA GLU A 96 -3.91 -3.41 -23.76
C GLU A 96 -3.40 -4.42 -22.72
N LYS A 97 -2.15 -4.88 -22.88
CA LYS A 97 -1.54 -5.80 -21.93
C LYS A 97 -1.25 -5.15 -20.58
N GLU A 98 -0.72 -3.93 -20.58
CA GLU A 98 -0.45 -3.14 -19.37
C GLU A 98 -1.72 -3.00 -18.52
N LYS A 99 -2.87 -2.72 -19.14
CA LYS A 99 -4.17 -2.65 -18.44
C LYS A 99 -4.59 -3.98 -17.81
N GLN A 100 -4.32 -5.10 -18.47
CA GLN A 100 -4.60 -6.44 -17.92
C GLN A 100 -3.67 -6.79 -16.76
N LEU A 101 -2.42 -6.33 -16.80
CA LEU A 101 -1.44 -6.61 -15.75
C LEU A 101 -1.74 -5.82 -14.47
N ILE A 102 -2.16 -4.57 -14.62
CA ILE A 102 -2.62 -3.75 -13.49
C ILE A 102 -3.82 -4.40 -12.78
N SER A 103 -4.67 -5.15 -13.48
CA SER A 103 -5.82 -5.83 -12.86
C SER A 103 -5.52 -7.21 -12.29
N LEU A 104 -4.56 -7.96 -12.86
CA LEU A 104 -4.28 -9.37 -12.48
C LEU A 104 -3.03 -9.57 -11.61
N GLY A 105 -2.11 -8.60 -11.55
CA GLY A 105 -0.99 -8.57 -10.60
C GLY A 105 0.17 -9.55 -10.85
N SER A 106 0.20 -10.33 -11.94
CA SER A 106 1.30 -11.27 -12.19
C SER A 106 1.72 -11.37 -13.67
N ILE A 107 3.02 -11.28 -13.94
CA ILE A 107 3.63 -11.33 -15.28
C ILE A 107 4.43 -12.60 -15.55
N GLU A 108 5.04 -13.21 -14.51
CA GLU A 108 6.21 -14.09 -14.70
C GLU A 108 5.98 -15.29 -15.64
N LYS A 109 4.73 -15.72 -15.83
CA LYS A 109 4.38 -16.86 -16.69
C LYS A 109 3.49 -16.49 -17.88
N ASP A 110 3.35 -15.20 -18.17
CA ASP A 110 2.49 -14.78 -19.26
C ASP A 110 3.23 -14.90 -20.61
N LEU A 111 2.88 -15.93 -21.37
CA LEU A 111 3.41 -16.17 -22.72
C LEU A 111 3.17 -14.98 -23.65
N THR A 112 2.03 -14.28 -23.51
CA THR A 112 1.71 -13.13 -24.36
C THR A 112 2.63 -11.95 -24.05
N TYR A 113 2.97 -11.76 -22.78
CA TYR A 113 3.96 -10.75 -22.37
C TYR A 113 5.32 -11.02 -23.02
N GLN A 114 5.82 -12.25 -22.90
CA GLN A 114 7.13 -12.62 -23.45
C GLN A 114 7.17 -12.47 -24.98
N GLN A 115 6.07 -12.78 -25.67
CA GLN A 115 5.94 -12.59 -27.11
C GLN A 115 5.99 -11.10 -27.50
N LEU A 116 5.28 -10.23 -26.77
CA LEU A 116 5.29 -8.78 -27.03
C LEU A 116 6.68 -8.18 -26.81
N VAL A 117 7.37 -8.59 -25.75
CA VAL A 117 8.76 -8.16 -25.48
C VAL A 117 9.69 -8.61 -26.60
N HIS A 118 9.58 -9.87 -27.02
CA HIS A 118 10.41 -10.41 -28.10
C HIS A 118 10.17 -9.69 -29.43
N GLU A 119 8.91 -9.45 -29.81
CA GLU A 119 8.55 -8.72 -31.02
C GLU A 119 9.06 -7.27 -30.97
N ALA A 120 8.94 -6.61 -29.81
CA ALA A 120 9.46 -5.26 -29.61
C ALA A 120 10.98 -5.20 -29.83
N GLU A 121 11.73 -6.15 -29.26
CA GLU A 121 13.18 -6.20 -29.44
C GLU A 121 13.59 -6.47 -30.89
N ILE A 122 12.83 -7.28 -31.64
CA ILE A 122 13.07 -7.48 -33.08
C ILE A 122 12.89 -6.16 -33.84
N LEU A 123 11.78 -5.44 -33.61
CA LEU A 123 11.50 -4.18 -34.30
C LEU A 123 12.45 -3.05 -33.92
N LEU A 124 13.03 -3.09 -32.72
CA LEU A 124 14.02 -2.13 -32.24
C LEU A 124 15.43 -2.41 -32.81
N LYS A 125 15.77 -3.67 -33.11
CA LYS A 125 17.05 -4.06 -33.73
C LYS A 125 17.05 -3.90 -35.25
N SER A 126 15.91 -4.10 -35.91
CA SER A 126 15.72 -3.74 -37.32
C SER A 126 15.77 -2.23 -37.49
#